data_AF-A0A1A9VQF9-F1
#
_entry.id   AF-A0A1A9VQF9-F1
#
_cell.length_a   1.000
_cell.length_b   1.000
_cell.length_c   1.000
_cell.angle_alpha   90.00
_cell.angle_beta   90.00
_cell.angle_gamma   90.00
#
_symmetry.space_group_name_H-M   'P 1'
#
loop_
_entity.id
_entity.type
_entity.pdbx_description
1 polymer ?
#
loop_
_entity_poly.entity_id
_entity_poly.type
_entity_poly.pdbx_seq_one_letter_code
_entity_poly.pdbx_strand_id
1 'polypeptide(L)'
;MTAFKLTEMNCDLFDVPQHYSLAYTSTADFFPEKGTLAWKFSIIFGQTDQLRRQHIQCGNIAVLEENSRFIYHLVIVENTYQRSTYENLQAALICMRHHMFSTPRCRIMERSAHDKKATENCSVVHSISADFAMCRNIGLQFKCKNGQNHEMLRQDHHSGSVAVLKDHKRYVYNLVTKERQHEKSTYIALFYALLTTRDHMRQHGVRKLAIPRLGCGIDRLEWFRVKSILEMVFADDDIEITTYSHEPLISVASREQLHVHCVTCKRAF
;
A
#
# COMPACT_ATOMS: atom_id res chain seq x y z
N MET A 1 14.45 16.51 -7.01
CA MET A 1 13.61 17.73 -6.89
C MET A 1 12.17 17.35 -7.20
N THR A 2 11.27 17.36 -6.22
CA THR A 2 9.83 17.18 -6.51
C THR A 2 9.31 18.46 -7.16
N ALA A 3 8.87 18.37 -8.41
CA ALA A 3 8.28 19.51 -9.12
C ALA A 3 6.97 19.92 -8.43
N PHE A 4 6.96 21.09 -7.78
CA PHE A 4 5.74 21.66 -7.23
C PHE A 4 4.81 22.03 -8.39
N LYS A 5 3.57 21.52 -8.35
CA LYS A 5 2.53 21.83 -9.33
C LYS A 5 1.29 22.28 -8.57
N LEU A 6 0.86 23.51 -8.82
CA LEU A 6 -0.42 24.04 -8.36
C LEU A 6 -1.44 23.94 -9.50
N THR A 7 -2.65 23.48 -9.22
CA THR A 7 -3.73 23.39 -10.21
C THR A 7 -5.01 23.84 -9.53
N GLU A 8 -5.68 24.82 -10.12
CA GLU A 8 -6.96 25.35 -9.66
C GLU A 8 -8.09 24.63 -10.41
N MET A 9 -9.12 24.20 -9.69
CA MET A 9 -10.24 23.44 -10.23
C MET A 9 -11.55 23.97 -9.63
N ASN A 10 -12.61 24.00 -10.44
CA ASN A 10 -13.95 24.36 -9.98
C ASN A 10 -14.80 23.08 -9.86
N CYS A 11 -14.68 22.40 -8.72
CA CYS A 11 -15.42 21.17 -8.40
C CYS A 11 -15.69 21.09 -6.90
N ASP A 12 -16.59 20.20 -6.47
CA ASP A 12 -16.76 19.92 -5.05
C ASP A 12 -15.49 19.23 -4.50
N LEU A 13 -14.99 19.73 -3.37
CA LEU A 13 -13.80 19.21 -2.70
C LEU A 13 -13.99 17.75 -2.25
N PHE A 14 -15.22 17.30 -2.02
CA PHE A 14 -15.50 15.92 -1.62
C PHE A 14 -15.58 14.94 -2.79
N ASP A 15 -15.67 15.42 -4.04
CA ASP A 15 -15.67 14.58 -5.24
C ASP A 15 -14.25 14.22 -5.72
N VAL A 16 -13.22 14.80 -5.09
CA VAL A 16 -11.82 14.53 -5.48
C VAL A 16 -11.46 13.06 -5.17
N PRO A 17 -10.66 12.40 -6.02
CA PRO A 17 -10.33 10.99 -5.85
C PRO A 17 -9.75 10.64 -4.48
N GLN A 18 -10.04 9.44 -3.98
CA GLN A 18 -9.65 8.96 -2.64
C GLN A 18 -8.14 9.01 -2.34
N HIS A 19 -7.28 9.03 -3.36
CA HIS A 19 -5.83 9.07 -3.20
C HIS A 19 -5.27 10.46 -2.86
N TYR A 20 -6.07 11.53 -3.00
CA TYR A 20 -5.68 12.86 -2.52
C TYR A 20 -5.76 12.92 -0.99
N SER A 21 -5.17 13.92 -0.35
CA SER A 21 -5.49 14.32 1.05
C SER A 21 -6.37 15.56 1.03
N LEU A 22 -7.23 15.77 2.03
CA LEU A 22 -8.06 16.98 2.12
C LEU A 22 -7.43 17.94 3.11
N ALA A 23 -7.59 19.23 2.84
CA ALA A 23 -7.17 20.29 3.75
C ALA A 23 -8.22 21.38 3.73
N TYR A 24 -8.56 21.90 4.90
CA TYR A 24 -9.44 23.05 5.03
C TYR A 24 -9.09 23.87 6.28
N THR A 25 -9.51 25.12 6.30
CA THR A 25 -9.31 26.01 7.44
C THR A 25 -10.35 25.75 8.52
N SER A 26 -9.89 25.57 9.76
CA SER A 26 -10.72 25.29 10.92
C SER A 26 -10.45 26.27 12.06
N THR A 27 -11.41 26.35 12.98
CA THR A 27 -11.26 26.95 14.30
C THR A 27 -10.62 25.96 15.28
N ALA A 28 -10.01 26.47 16.36
CA ALA A 28 -9.40 25.66 17.42
C ALA A 28 -10.44 24.95 18.31
N ASP A 29 -11.64 25.51 18.42
CA ASP A 29 -12.77 24.90 19.15
C ASP A 29 -13.45 23.73 18.42
N PHE A 30 -13.11 23.55 17.13
CA PHE A 30 -13.71 22.60 16.20
C PHE A 30 -15.25 22.63 16.23
N PHE A 31 -15.84 23.82 16.39
CA PHE A 31 -17.29 24.02 16.41
C PHE A 31 -17.74 24.82 15.18
N PRO A 32 -17.95 24.15 14.03
CA PRO A 32 -18.22 24.84 12.79
C PRO A 32 -19.66 25.35 12.71
N GLU A 33 -19.83 26.54 12.13
CA GLU A 33 -21.16 27.10 11.83
C GLU A 33 -21.87 26.31 10.74
N LYS A 34 -23.18 26.10 10.93
CA LYS A 34 -24.02 25.33 10.00
C LYS A 34 -23.97 25.92 8.60
N GLY A 35 -23.74 25.07 7.60
CA GLY A 35 -23.67 25.47 6.19
C GLY A 35 -22.27 25.87 5.71
N THR A 36 -21.28 25.97 6.59
CA THR A 36 -19.88 26.18 6.20
C THR A 36 -19.23 24.90 5.65
N LEU A 37 -18.09 25.04 4.95
CA LEU A 37 -17.28 23.90 4.54
C LEU A 37 -16.85 23.07 5.75
N ALA A 38 -16.41 23.73 6.83
CA ALA A 38 -16.02 23.07 8.08
C ALA A 38 -17.16 22.23 8.68
N TRP A 39 -18.41 22.69 8.56
CA TRP A 39 -19.58 21.92 9.00
C TRP A 39 -19.82 20.69 8.13
N LYS A 40 -19.65 20.79 6.81
CA LYS A 40 -19.68 19.61 5.93
C LYS A 40 -18.60 18.59 6.31
N PHE A 41 -17.36 19.04 6.56
CA PHE A 41 -16.28 18.17 7.05
C PHE A 41 -16.66 17.48 8.36
N SER A 42 -17.27 18.20 9.31
CA SER A 42 -17.72 17.63 10.58
C SER A 42 -18.81 16.58 10.42
N ILE A 43 -19.68 16.68 9.41
CA ILE A 43 -20.70 15.67 9.11
C ILE A 43 -20.08 14.43 8.45
N ILE A 44 -19.18 14.64 7.48
CA ILE A 44 -18.65 13.58 6.64
C ILE A 44 -17.58 12.77 7.37
N PHE A 45 -16.63 13.43 8.04
CA PHE A 45 -15.48 12.77 8.66
C PHE A 45 -15.61 12.62 10.17
N GLY A 46 -16.54 13.33 10.81
CA GLY A 46 -16.82 13.20 12.25
C GLY A 46 -15.59 13.41 13.14
N GLN A 47 -15.62 12.87 14.36
CA GLN A 47 -14.46 12.76 15.27
C GLN A 47 -13.97 14.05 15.96
N THR A 48 -14.87 15.00 16.25
CA THR A 48 -14.55 16.23 16.98
C THR A 48 -13.85 15.98 18.33
N ASP A 49 -14.21 14.90 19.03
CA ASP A 49 -13.55 14.53 20.30
C ASP A 49 -12.08 14.15 20.12
N GLN A 50 -11.73 13.47 19.02
CA GLN A 50 -10.35 13.12 18.70
C GLN A 50 -9.54 14.36 18.34
N LEU A 51 -10.13 15.28 17.58
CA LEU A 51 -9.51 16.58 17.25
C LEU A 51 -9.22 17.39 18.53
N ARG A 52 -10.17 17.47 19.46
CA ARG A 52 -10.01 18.21 20.71
C ARG A 52 -8.92 17.64 21.62
N ARG A 53 -8.76 16.31 21.66
CA ARG A 53 -7.67 15.66 22.43
C ARG A 53 -6.28 16.00 21.93
N GLN A 54 -6.14 16.48 20.69
CA GLN A 54 -4.84 16.89 20.15
C GLN A 54 -4.37 18.24 20.72
N HIS A 55 -5.22 19.01 21.43
CA HIS A 55 -4.88 20.28 22.08
C HIS A 55 -4.10 21.26 21.17
N ILE A 56 -4.59 21.40 19.93
CA ILE A 56 -3.91 22.17 18.88
C ILE A 56 -4.16 23.66 19.05
N GLN A 57 -3.09 24.46 18.98
CA GLN A 57 -3.13 25.92 19.03
C GLN A 57 -3.23 26.53 17.61
N CYS A 58 -3.62 27.80 17.52
CA CYS A 58 -3.58 28.54 16.26
C CYS A 58 -2.19 28.52 15.62
N GLY A 59 -2.15 28.42 14.30
CA GLY A 59 -0.90 28.26 13.54
C GLY A 59 -0.41 26.82 13.43
N ASN A 60 -1.16 25.85 13.96
CA ASN A 60 -0.85 24.42 13.83
C ASN A 60 -1.92 23.68 13.02
N ILE A 61 -1.70 22.37 12.86
CA ILE A 61 -2.64 21.48 12.19
C ILE A 61 -3.15 20.40 13.13
N ALA A 62 -4.43 20.07 13.03
CA ALA A 62 -4.94 18.81 13.52
C ALA A 62 -5.09 17.85 12.34
N VAL A 63 -4.80 16.57 12.56
CA VAL A 63 -4.85 15.56 11.50
C VAL A 63 -5.79 14.44 11.92
N LEU A 64 -6.68 14.08 11.00
CA LEU A 64 -7.44 12.83 11.05
C LEU A 64 -6.99 11.93 9.91
N GLU A 65 -6.95 10.64 10.16
CA GLU A 65 -6.73 9.62 9.15
C GLU A 65 -8.04 8.85 8.94
N GLU A 66 -8.58 8.91 7.74
CA GLU A 66 -9.84 8.27 7.39
C GLU A 66 -9.67 7.54 6.06
N ASN A 67 -9.96 6.22 6.02
CA ASN A 67 -9.89 5.39 4.81
C ASN A 67 -8.59 5.60 4.00
N SER A 68 -7.45 5.58 4.71
CA SER A 68 -6.12 5.77 4.13
C SER A 68 -5.92 7.12 3.43
N ARG A 69 -6.61 8.16 3.88
CA ARG A 69 -6.45 9.56 3.46
C ARG A 69 -6.27 10.44 4.70
N PHE A 70 -5.39 11.44 4.62
CA PHE A 70 -5.29 12.46 5.67
C PHE A 70 -6.29 13.58 5.43
N ILE A 71 -6.95 14.00 6.50
CA ILE A 71 -7.80 15.17 6.59
C ILE A 71 -7.08 16.18 7.47
N TYR A 72 -6.60 17.26 6.86
CA TYR A 72 -5.86 18.33 7.52
C TYR A 72 -6.80 19.47 7.92
N HIS A 73 -6.85 19.73 9.22
CA HIS A 73 -7.54 20.86 9.80
C HIS A 73 -6.51 21.95 10.10
N LEU A 74 -6.45 22.98 9.26
CA LEU A 74 -5.55 24.11 9.46
C LEU A 74 -6.18 25.04 10.50
N VAL A 75 -5.67 25.00 11.73
CA VAL A 75 -6.21 25.79 12.84
C VAL A 75 -5.67 27.20 12.75
N ILE A 76 -6.46 28.10 12.17
CA ILE A 76 -6.01 29.47 11.84
C ILE A 76 -6.64 30.55 12.74
N VAL A 77 -7.72 30.22 13.45
CA VAL A 77 -8.47 31.11 14.34
C VAL A 77 -8.92 30.33 15.58
N GLU A 78 -9.06 30.99 16.73
CA GLU A 78 -9.50 30.29 17.95
C GLU A 78 -10.99 29.95 17.88
N ASN A 79 -11.80 30.90 17.43
CA ASN A 79 -13.26 30.79 17.32
C ASN A 79 -13.78 31.62 16.12
N THR A 80 -15.07 31.50 15.81
CA THR A 80 -15.68 32.13 14.62
C THR A 80 -15.80 33.65 14.69
N TYR A 81 -15.59 34.26 15.86
CA TYR A 81 -15.64 35.72 16.05
C TYR A 81 -14.31 36.42 15.81
N GLN A 82 -13.21 35.66 15.75
CA GLN A 82 -11.87 36.20 15.53
C GLN A 82 -11.51 36.25 14.04
N ARG A 83 -10.67 37.23 13.66
CA ARG A 83 -10.14 37.34 12.29
C ARG A 83 -8.94 36.42 12.09
N SER A 84 -8.90 35.74 10.95
CA SER A 84 -7.75 34.99 10.49
C SER A 84 -6.58 35.92 10.14
N THR A 85 -5.36 35.51 10.48
CA THR A 85 -4.13 36.17 10.07
C THR A 85 -3.39 35.32 9.04
N TYR A 86 -2.68 35.98 8.12
CA TYR A 86 -1.82 35.28 7.17
C TYR A 86 -0.67 34.54 7.87
N GLU A 87 -0.23 35.03 9.03
CA GLU A 87 0.80 34.39 9.85
C GLU A 87 0.36 33.00 10.34
N ASN A 88 -0.87 32.88 10.87
CA ASN A 88 -1.41 31.60 11.31
C ASN A 88 -1.59 30.63 10.14
N LEU A 89 -2.05 31.12 8.99
CA LEU A 89 -2.17 30.29 7.79
C LEU A 89 -0.80 29.78 7.32
N GLN A 90 0.21 30.65 7.28
CA GLN A 90 1.57 30.29 6.90
C GLN A 90 2.16 29.25 7.85
N ALA A 91 2.03 29.45 9.17
CA ALA A 91 2.49 28.51 10.18
C ALA A 91 1.82 27.14 10.01
N ALA A 92 0.49 27.12 9.83
CA ALA A 92 -0.25 25.88 9.63
C ALA A 92 0.19 25.13 8.35
N LEU A 93 0.46 25.85 7.26
CA LEU A 93 0.98 25.25 6.02
C LEU A 93 2.40 24.68 6.19
N ILE A 94 3.25 25.32 6.99
CA ILE A 94 4.58 24.81 7.33
C ILE A 94 4.47 23.53 8.16
N CYS A 95 3.57 23.49 9.14
CA CYS A 95 3.30 22.28 9.94
C CYS A 95 2.73 21.15 9.09
N MET A 96 1.80 21.46 8.17
CA MET A 96 1.27 20.51 7.18
C MET A 96 2.37 19.94 6.30
N ARG A 97 3.27 20.78 5.80
CA ARG A 97 4.43 20.33 5.04
C ARG A 97 5.28 19.35 5.84
N HIS A 98 5.63 19.68 7.08
CA HIS A 98 6.43 18.79 7.93
C HIS A 98 5.73 17.44 8.12
N HIS A 99 4.44 17.44 8.42
CA HIS A 99 3.67 16.20 8.55
C HIS A 99 3.64 15.37 7.26
N MET A 100 3.49 16.02 6.10
CA MET A 100 3.53 15.35 4.79
C MET A 100 4.88 14.71 4.46
N PHE A 101 5.97 15.22 5.03
CA PHE A 101 7.30 14.63 4.88
C PHE A 101 7.61 13.57 5.94
N SER A 102 7.08 13.69 7.15
CA SER A 102 7.29 12.74 8.24
C SER A 102 6.36 11.52 8.16
N THR A 103 5.26 11.61 7.42
CA THR A 103 4.34 10.48 7.24
C THR A 103 4.89 9.47 6.23
N PRO A 104 4.84 8.16 6.54
CA PRO A 104 5.28 7.14 5.60
C PRO A 104 4.43 7.21 4.33
N ARG A 105 5.09 7.22 3.17
CA ARG A 105 4.39 7.23 1.87
C ARG A 105 3.76 5.89 1.54
N CYS A 106 4.30 4.81 2.11
CA CYS A 106 3.71 3.49 2.06
C CYS A 106 2.53 3.38 3.03
N ARG A 107 1.37 3.00 2.51
CA ARG A 107 0.17 2.73 3.31
C ARG A 107 -0.13 1.24 3.32
N ILE A 108 -0.25 0.65 4.51
CA ILE A 108 -0.61 -0.75 4.69
C ILE A 108 -2.02 -0.84 5.27
N MET A 109 -2.97 -1.35 4.48
CA MET A 109 -4.34 -1.63 4.91
C MET A 109 -4.52 -3.11 5.24
N GLU A 110 -5.25 -3.43 6.30
CA GLU A 110 -5.69 -4.81 6.57
C GLU A 110 -7.17 -4.97 6.20
N ARG A 111 -7.49 -6.00 5.40
CA ARG A 111 -8.85 -6.33 4.96
C ARG A 111 -9.20 -7.79 5.27
N SER A 112 -10.50 -8.03 5.44
CA SER A 112 -11.07 -9.38 5.57
C SER A 112 -11.19 -10.07 4.20
N ALA A 113 -10.98 -11.39 4.15
CA ALA A 113 -10.77 -12.19 2.95
C ALA A 113 -11.98 -12.27 1.97
N HIS A 114 -13.15 -11.77 2.34
CA HIS A 114 -14.35 -11.82 1.49
C HIS A 114 -14.40 -10.75 0.38
N ASP A 115 -13.47 -9.80 0.35
CA ASP A 115 -13.44 -8.72 -0.65
C ASP A 115 -12.65 -9.13 -1.92
N LYS A 116 -13.18 -10.10 -2.69
CA LYS A 116 -12.54 -10.60 -3.94
C LYS A 116 -12.38 -9.52 -5.01
N LYS A 117 -13.27 -8.52 -5.02
CA LYS A 117 -13.33 -7.46 -6.05
C LYS A 117 -12.19 -6.44 -5.94
N ALA A 118 -11.58 -6.31 -4.77
CA ALA A 118 -10.48 -5.38 -4.53
C ALA A 118 -9.13 -5.78 -5.19
N THR A 119 -9.00 -7.02 -5.69
CA THR A 119 -7.73 -7.54 -6.25
C THR A 119 -7.60 -7.38 -7.77
N GLU A 120 -8.65 -6.96 -8.48
CA GLU A 120 -8.68 -6.91 -9.95
C GLU A 120 -7.72 -5.85 -10.53
N ASN A 121 -7.44 -4.77 -9.78
CA ASN A 121 -6.57 -3.67 -10.20
C ASN A 121 -5.24 -3.60 -9.45
N CYS A 122 -4.88 -4.67 -8.72
CA CYS A 122 -3.67 -4.73 -7.90
C CYS A 122 -2.71 -5.80 -8.44
N SER A 123 -1.40 -5.54 -8.32
CA SER A 123 -0.42 -6.60 -8.48
C SER A 123 -0.42 -7.47 -7.22
N VAL A 124 -0.23 -8.77 -7.36
CA VAL A 124 -0.34 -9.73 -6.25
C VAL A 124 1.03 -10.25 -5.84
N VAL A 125 1.20 -10.56 -4.55
CA VAL A 125 2.47 -11.06 -4.01
C VAL A 125 2.24 -12.39 -3.29
N HIS A 126 3.10 -13.37 -3.54
CA HIS A 126 3.10 -14.65 -2.84
C HIS A 126 4.54 -15.05 -2.46
N SER A 127 4.70 -15.84 -1.40
CA SER A 127 5.98 -16.45 -1.04
C SER A 127 6.08 -17.87 -1.60
N ILE A 128 7.23 -18.21 -2.20
CA ILE A 128 7.51 -19.51 -2.80
C ILE A 128 8.93 -19.98 -2.45
N SER A 129 9.21 -21.26 -2.74
CA SER A 129 10.57 -21.83 -2.72
C SER A 129 11.24 -21.75 -4.10
N ALA A 130 12.57 -21.68 -4.13
CA ALA A 130 13.38 -21.66 -5.35
C ALA A 130 13.20 -22.92 -6.21
N ASP A 131 12.80 -24.03 -5.58
CA ASP A 131 12.45 -25.27 -6.28
C ASP A 131 11.04 -25.27 -6.91
N PHE A 132 10.25 -24.21 -6.75
CA PHE A 132 8.89 -24.06 -7.29
C PHE A 132 7.94 -25.24 -7.02
N ALA A 133 8.19 -26.04 -5.97
CA ALA A 133 7.51 -27.32 -5.77
C ALA A 133 5.97 -27.19 -5.60
N MET A 134 5.50 -26.12 -4.94
CA MET A 134 4.07 -25.80 -4.80
C MET A 134 3.46 -25.06 -5.99
N CYS A 135 4.29 -24.58 -6.93
CA CYS A 135 3.89 -23.69 -8.01
C CYS A 135 4.30 -24.29 -9.36
N ARG A 136 3.93 -25.56 -9.58
CA ARG A 136 4.37 -26.34 -10.74
C ARG A 136 4.11 -25.66 -12.08
N ASN A 137 2.95 -24.99 -12.23
CA ASN A 137 2.60 -24.26 -13.45
C ASN A 137 3.46 -23.00 -13.67
N ILE A 138 3.86 -22.32 -12.60
CA ILE A 138 4.77 -21.17 -12.66
C ILE A 138 6.18 -21.65 -13.06
N GLY A 139 6.67 -22.71 -12.41
CA GLY A 139 7.95 -23.32 -12.77
C GLY A 139 8.00 -23.74 -14.25
N LEU A 140 6.91 -24.32 -14.78
CA LEU A 140 6.79 -24.69 -16.20
C LEU A 140 6.82 -23.47 -17.14
N GLN A 141 6.20 -22.35 -16.77
CA GLN A 141 6.27 -21.14 -17.59
C GLN A 141 7.70 -20.59 -17.72
N PHE A 142 8.47 -20.58 -16.62
CA PHE A 142 9.88 -20.16 -16.67
C PHE A 142 10.74 -21.14 -17.48
N LYS A 143 10.51 -22.46 -17.33
CA LYS A 143 11.13 -23.48 -18.21
C LYS A 143 10.83 -23.24 -19.68
N CYS A 144 9.57 -22.98 -20.04
CA CYS A 144 9.19 -22.77 -21.44
C CYS A 144 9.69 -21.44 -22.02
N LYS A 145 9.86 -20.39 -21.20
CA LYS A 145 10.41 -19.10 -21.66
C LYS A 145 11.91 -19.16 -21.92
N ASN A 146 12.66 -19.83 -21.03
CA ASN A 146 14.12 -19.79 -21.04
C ASN A 146 14.78 -21.09 -21.53
N GLY A 147 14.01 -22.15 -21.79
CA GLY A 147 14.54 -23.47 -22.18
C GLY A 147 15.33 -24.19 -21.08
N GLN A 148 15.21 -23.75 -19.83
CA GLN A 148 16.09 -24.17 -18.72
C GLN A 148 15.59 -25.41 -17.97
N ASN A 149 16.54 -26.20 -17.45
CA ASN A 149 16.27 -27.32 -16.55
C ASN A 149 16.00 -26.83 -15.10
N HIS A 150 15.46 -27.71 -14.26
CA HIS A 150 15.07 -27.37 -12.86
C HIS A 150 16.24 -26.88 -12.01
N GLU A 151 17.45 -27.37 -12.26
CA GLU A 151 18.67 -26.94 -11.55
C GLU A 151 19.15 -25.55 -11.99
N MET A 152 18.99 -25.18 -13.26
CA MET A 152 19.33 -23.84 -13.76
C MET A 152 18.35 -22.78 -13.23
N LEU A 153 17.06 -23.12 -13.10
CA LEU A 153 16.07 -22.23 -12.48
C LEU A 153 16.38 -21.92 -11.01
N ARG A 154 16.99 -22.87 -10.29
CA ARG A 154 17.49 -22.64 -8.92
C ARG A 154 18.72 -21.74 -8.91
N GLN A 155 19.56 -21.77 -9.95
CA GLN A 155 20.71 -20.86 -10.05
C GLN A 155 20.29 -19.43 -10.38
N ASP A 156 19.27 -19.26 -11.23
CA ASP A 156 18.71 -17.95 -11.59
C ASP A 156 17.86 -17.34 -10.46
N HIS A 157 17.29 -18.18 -9.60
CA HIS A 157 16.44 -17.76 -8.49
C HIS A 157 16.88 -18.40 -7.18
N HIS A 158 17.59 -17.64 -6.35
CA HIS A 158 17.97 -18.02 -4.99
C HIS A 158 17.11 -17.31 -3.95
N SER A 159 17.18 -17.75 -2.70
CA SER A 159 16.55 -17.12 -1.55
C SER A 159 16.92 -15.63 -1.44
N GLY A 160 15.93 -14.75 -1.47
CA GLY A 160 16.12 -13.29 -1.58
C GLY A 160 15.82 -12.70 -2.96
N SER A 161 15.55 -13.53 -3.96
CA SER A 161 15.13 -13.09 -5.30
C SER A 161 13.61 -13.04 -5.46
N VAL A 162 13.15 -12.48 -6.59
CA VAL A 162 11.74 -12.46 -6.97
C VAL A 162 11.57 -12.97 -8.39
N ALA A 163 10.61 -13.88 -8.59
CA ALA A 163 10.18 -14.35 -9.89
C ALA A 163 8.91 -13.60 -10.32
N VAL A 164 9.03 -12.74 -11.33
CA VAL A 164 7.93 -11.87 -11.78
C VAL A 164 7.22 -12.46 -12.99
N LEU A 165 5.89 -12.55 -12.91
CA LEU A 165 5.04 -12.87 -14.05
C LEU A 165 4.15 -11.68 -14.39
N LYS A 166 3.97 -11.42 -15.69
CA LYS A 166 3.02 -10.42 -16.17
C LYS A 166 1.74 -11.15 -16.59
N ASP A 167 0.65 -10.84 -15.92
CA ASP A 167 -0.70 -11.36 -16.20
C ASP A 167 -1.57 -10.17 -16.66
N HIS A 168 -1.76 -10.05 -17.97
CA HIS A 168 -2.49 -8.94 -18.58
C HIS A 168 -1.96 -7.56 -18.14
N LYS A 169 -2.74 -6.83 -17.32
CA LYS A 169 -2.43 -5.48 -16.81
C LYS A 169 -1.78 -5.48 -15.42
N ARG A 170 -1.55 -6.64 -14.80
CA ARG A 170 -0.97 -6.74 -13.45
C ARG A 170 0.28 -7.60 -13.43
N TYR A 171 1.05 -7.44 -12.37
CA TYR A 171 2.20 -8.28 -12.08
C TYR A 171 1.88 -9.25 -10.93
N VAL A 172 2.45 -10.45 -11.02
CA VAL A 172 2.45 -11.46 -9.97
C VAL A 172 3.89 -11.59 -9.49
N TYR A 173 4.14 -11.17 -8.26
CA TYR A 173 5.45 -11.23 -7.61
C TYR A 173 5.56 -12.48 -6.76
N ASN A 174 6.39 -13.43 -7.18
CA ASN A 174 6.65 -14.64 -6.42
C ASN A 174 7.98 -14.48 -5.67
N LEU A 175 7.90 -14.10 -4.39
CA LEU A 175 9.05 -13.88 -3.52
C LEU A 175 9.69 -15.23 -3.19
N VAL A 176 10.95 -15.42 -3.57
CA VAL A 176 11.71 -16.62 -3.27
C VAL A 176 12.31 -16.46 -1.88
N THR A 177 11.67 -17.04 -0.87
CA THR A 177 12.03 -16.82 0.55
C THR A 177 12.78 -18.00 1.17
N LYS A 178 12.93 -19.10 0.43
CA LYS A 178 13.60 -20.33 0.83
C LYS A 178 14.05 -21.12 -0.39
N GLU A 179 15.04 -21.99 -0.23
CA GLU A 179 15.57 -22.81 -1.33
C GLU A 179 14.64 -23.99 -1.61
N ARG A 180 14.19 -24.66 -0.54
CA ARG A 180 13.33 -25.85 -0.63
C ARG A 180 12.02 -25.66 0.08
N GLN A 181 10.96 -26.31 -0.41
CA GLN A 181 9.61 -26.16 0.16
C GLN A 181 9.53 -26.49 1.68
N HIS A 182 10.28 -27.50 2.14
CA HIS A 182 10.29 -27.96 3.53
C HIS A 182 11.13 -27.08 4.46
N GLU A 183 11.93 -26.17 3.93
CA GLU A 183 12.67 -25.20 4.71
C GLU A 183 11.74 -24.08 5.20
N LYS A 184 12.23 -23.31 6.17
CA LYS A 184 11.53 -22.13 6.68
C LYS A 184 12.06 -20.89 5.99
N SER A 185 11.14 -20.01 5.62
CA SER A 185 11.48 -18.66 5.17
C SER A 185 12.22 -17.88 6.26
N THR A 186 13.13 -16.98 5.87
CA THR A 186 13.84 -16.09 6.80
C THR A 186 13.46 -14.63 6.55
N TYR A 187 13.57 -13.79 7.58
CA TYR A 187 13.34 -12.34 7.44
C TYR A 187 14.32 -11.69 6.46
N ILE A 188 15.56 -12.17 6.41
CA ILE A 188 16.61 -11.66 5.51
C ILE A 188 16.22 -11.95 4.05
N ALA A 189 15.81 -13.19 3.75
CA ALA A 189 15.36 -13.54 2.41
C ALA A 189 14.11 -12.73 2.00
N LEU A 190 13.15 -12.58 2.91
CA LEU A 190 11.96 -11.77 2.65
C LEU A 190 12.33 -10.30 2.34
N PHE A 191 13.25 -9.72 3.11
CA PHE A 191 13.70 -8.34 2.92
C PHE A 191 14.33 -8.13 1.53
N TYR A 192 15.27 -8.97 1.12
CA TYR A 192 15.90 -8.85 -0.21
C TYR A 192 14.92 -9.09 -1.37
N ALA A 193 13.99 -10.03 -1.20
CA ALA A 193 12.97 -10.29 -2.22
C ALA A 193 12.02 -9.09 -2.37
N LEU A 194 11.67 -8.42 -1.26
CA LEU A 194 10.86 -7.21 -1.26
C LEU A 194 11.62 -6.00 -1.85
N LEU A 195 12.92 -5.85 -1.59
CA LEU A 195 13.74 -4.81 -2.24
C LEU A 195 13.73 -4.96 -3.76
N THR A 196 13.97 -6.18 -4.25
CA THR A 196 13.95 -6.46 -5.70
C THR A 196 12.55 -6.21 -6.29
N THR A 197 11.50 -6.55 -5.54
CA THR A 197 10.11 -6.27 -5.91
C THR A 197 9.86 -4.77 -6.03
N ARG A 198 10.28 -3.97 -5.05
CA ARG A 198 10.16 -2.51 -5.07
C ARG A 198 10.85 -1.90 -6.27
N ASP A 199 12.08 -2.33 -6.57
CA ASP A 199 12.84 -1.78 -7.69
C ASP A 199 12.16 -2.11 -9.03
N HIS A 200 11.62 -3.33 -9.19
CA HIS A 200 10.80 -3.69 -10.34
C HIS A 200 9.51 -2.84 -10.43
N MET A 201 8.83 -2.62 -9.30
CA MET A 201 7.62 -1.80 -9.24
C MET A 201 7.88 -0.36 -9.66
N ARG A 202 8.99 0.24 -9.20
CA ARG A 202 9.41 1.60 -9.61
C ARG A 202 9.62 1.69 -11.12
N GLN A 203 10.33 0.73 -11.70
CA GLN A 203 10.60 0.68 -13.14
C GLN A 203 9.33 0.57 -13.99
N HIS A 204 8.29 -0.08 -13.47
CA HIS A 204 7.06 -0.37 -14.21
C HIS A 204 5.85 0.45 -13.75
N GLY A 205 6.04 1.43 -12.86
CA GLY A 205 4.97 2.30 -12.37
C GLY A 205 3.89 1.56 -11.57
N VAL A 206 4.21 0.43 -10.94
CA VAL A 206 3.27 -0.34 -10.12
C VAL A 206 3.14 0.32 -8.76
N ARG A 207 1.91 0.69 -8.37
CA ARG A 207 1.65 1.43 -7.12
C ARG A 207 0.72 0.73 -6.15
N LYS A 208 0.17 -0.42 -6.51
CA LYS A 208 -0.79 -1.17 -5.69
C LYS A 208 -0.41 -2.64 -5.57
N LEU A 209 -0.25 -3.11 -4.35
CA LEU A 209 0.00 -4.51 -4.01
C LEU A 209 -1.13 -5.10 -3.18
N ALA A 210 -1.51 -6.33 -3.52
CA ALA A 210 -2.32 -7.20 -2.68
C ALA A 210 -1.42 -8.33 -2.16
N ILE A 211 -1.29 -8.43 -0.83
CA ILE A 211 -0.41 -9.40 -0.19
C ILE A 211 -1.20 -10.25 0.85
N PRO A 212 -0.91 -11.54 0.99
CA PRO A 212 -1.31 -12.28 2.18
C PRO A 212 -0.41 -11.88 3.36
N ARG A 213 -0.69 -12.39 4.56
CA ARG A 213 0.27 -12.33 5.68
C ARG A 213 1.50 -13.19 5.38
N LEU A 214 2.50 -12.59 4.72
CA LEU A 214 3.68 -13.27 4.17
C LEU A 214 4.44 -14.04 5.27
N GLY A 215 4.72 -15.32 5.01
CA GLY A 215 5.47 -16.20 5.91
C GLY A 215 4.86 -16.47 7.30
N CYS A 216 3.65 -15.98 7.58
CA CYS A 216 3.05 -16.06 8.93
C CYS A 216 2.38 -17.42 9.25
N GLY A 217 2.23 -18.30 8.26
CA GLY A 217 1.66 -19.63 8.42
C GLY A 217 2.72 -20.69 8.75
N ILE A 218 3.00 -21.55 7.76
CA ILE A 218 3.94 -22.69 7.89
C ILE A 218 5.34 -22.23 8.30
N ASP A 219 5.78 -21.07 7.80
CA ASP A 219 7.12 -20.55 8.03
C ASP A 219 7.28 -19.86 9.41
N ARG A 220 6.17 -19.65 10.15
CA ARG A 220 6.13 -19.09 11.52
C ARG A 220 6.81 -17.72 11.68
N LEU A 221 6.83 -16.90 10.64
CA LEU A 221 7.23 -15.48 10.77
C LEU A 221 6.16 -14.69 11.54
N GLU A 222 6.58 -13.67 12.26
CA GLU A 222 5.68 -12.79 13.00
C GLU A 222 5.19 -11.65 12.11
N TRP A 223 3.88 -11.52 11.97
CA TRP A 223 3.28 -10.50 11.11
C TRP A 223 3.75 -9.09 11.42
N PHE A 224 3.88 -8.74 12.71
CA PHE A 224 4.35 -7.41 13.13
C PHE A 224 5.75 -7.11 12.57
N ARG A 225 6.68 -8.09 12.62
CA ARG A 225 8.03 -7.93 12.05
C ARG A 225 7.99 -7.84 10.53
N VAL A 226 7.15 -8.66 9.89
CA VAL A 226 6.95 -8.61 8.43
C VAL A 226 6.40 -7.24 7.99
N LYS A 227 5.44 -6.69 8.74
CA LYS A 227 4.88 -5.36 8.53
C LYS A 227 5.96 -4.28 8.64
N SER A 228 6.79 -4.32 9.68
CA SER A 228 7.92 -3.38 9.82
C SER A 228 8.91 -3.47 8.65
N ILE A 229 9.17 -4.68 8.13
CA ILE A 229 10.02 -4.87 6.94
C ILE A 229 9.36 -4.24 5.71
N LEU A 230 8.06 -4.42 5.51
CA LEU A 230 7.32 -3.80 4.40
C LEU A 230 7.38 -2.27 4.49
N GLU A 231 7.09 -1.70 5.67
CA GLU A 231 7.15 -0.26 5.91
C GLU A 231 8.56 0.28 5.64
N MET A 232 9.60 -0.42 6.08
CA MET A 232 10.99 -0.03 5.85
C MET A 232 11.39 -0.10 4.38
N VAL A 233 11.00 -1.15 3.65
CA VAL A 233 11.35 -1.31 2.23
C VAL A 233 10.70 -0.23 1.37
N PHE A 234 9.43 0.07 1.64
CA PHE A 234 8.60 0.95 0.82
C PHE A 234 8.44 2.37 1.40
N ALA A 235 9.18 2.75 2.45
CA ALA A 235 9.00 4.00 3.18
C ALA A 235 8.92 5.26 2.30
N ASP A 236 9.78 5.32 1.27
CA ASP A 236 9.90 6.47 0.37
C ASP A 236 8.97 6.41 -0.85
N ASP A 237 8.25 5.30 -1.01
CA ASP A 237 7.43 5.02 -2.17
C ASP A 237 5.94 5.27 -1.92
N ASP A 238 5.29 5.91 -2.88
CA ASP A 238 3.85 6.15 -2.87
C ASP A 238 3.09 4.90 -3.36
N ILE A 239 3.12 3.87 -2.50
CA ILE A 239 2.57 2.53 -2.72
C ILE A 239 1.47 2.22 -1.69
N GLU A 240 0.41 1.63 -2.21
CA GLU A 240 -0.72 1.11 -1.44
C GLU A 240 -0.57 -0.42 -1.32
N ILE A 241 -0.43 -0.92 -0.09
CA ILE A 241 -0.35 -2.36 0.22
C ILE A 241 -1.62 -2.76 0.93
N THR A 242 -2.43 -3.62 0.30
CA THR A 242 -3.60 -4.23 0.93
C THR A 242 -3.24 -5.64 1.38
N THR A 243 -3.41 -5.90 2.68
CA THR A 243 -3.09 -7.17 3.33
C THR A 243 -4.38 -7.89 3.68
N TYR A 244 -4.42 -9.21 3.45
CA TYR A 244 -5.62 -10.01 3.71
C TYR A 244 -5.38 -10.99 4.86
N SER A 245 -6.19 -10.87 5.91
CA SER A 245 -6.14 -11.74 7.08
C SER A 245 -6.97 -13.00 6.83
N HIS A 246 -6.32 -14.17 6.88
CA HIS A 246 -6.93 -15.50 6.82
C HIS A 246 -7.77 -15.81 5.57
N GLU A 247 -7.07 -16.08 4.48
CA GLU A 247 -7.16 -17.28 3.63
C GLU A 247 -6.05 -17.10 2.59
N PRO A 248 -5.46 -18.17 2.03
CA PRO A 248 -4.62 -17.97 0.86
C PRO A 248 -5.49 -17.26 -0.18
N LEU A 249 -5.00 -16.15 -0.74
CA LEU A 249 -5.69 -15.38 -1.81
C LEU A 249 -6.06 -16.27 -3.01
N ILE A 250 -5.53 -17.49 -3.02
CA ILE A 250 -5.96 -18.62 -3.83
C ILE A 250 -6.28 -19.77 -2.84
N SER A 251 -7.55 -20.04 -2.56
CA SER A 251 -7.89 -21.34 -1.99
C SER A 251 -7.40 -22.40 -2.96
N VAL A 252 -6.52 -23.29 -2.50
CA VAL A 252 -6.14 -24.52 -3.23
C VAL A 252 -7.30 -25.54 -3.14
N ALA A 253 -8.53 -25.04 -3.29
CA ALA A 253 -9.77 -25.80 -3.13
C ALA A 253 -10.87 -25.24 -4.03
N SER A 254 -10.56 -24.98 -5.29
CA SER A 254 -11.42 -25.42 -6.38
C SER A 254 -10.51 -25.97 -7.47
N ARG A 255 -10.86 -27.13 -8.01
CA ARG A 255 -10.25 -27.71 -9.23
C ARG A 255 -10.65 -26.88 -10.46
N GLU A 256 -10.56 -25.56 -10.38
CA GLU A 256 -10.56 -24.70 -11.55
C GLU A 256 -9.11 -24.48 -11.89
N GLN A 257 -8.68 -25.23 -12.90
CA GLN A 257 -7.44 -25.00 -13.62
C GLN A 257 -7.29 -23.50 -13.82
N LEU A 258 -6.35 -22.86 -13.11
CA LEU A 258 -5.78 -21.60 -13.58
C LEU A 258 -5.26 -21.95 -14.97
N HIS A 259 -6.01 -21.64 -16.03
CA HIS A 259 -5.61 -21.89 -17.41
C HIS A 259 -4.47 -20.93 -17.73
N VAL A 260 -3.28 -21.33 -17.28
CA VAL A 260 -2.07 -20.54 -17.46
C VAL A 260 -1.51 -20.95 -18.80
N HIS A 261 -1.83 -20.18 -19.84
CA HIS A 261 -1.20 -20.36 -21.13
C HIS A 261 0.24 -19.85 -21.05
N CYS A 262 1.19 -20.69 -21.48
CA CYS A 262 2.53 -20.20 -21.72
C CYS A 262 2.50 -19.24 -22.93
N VAL A 263 2.89 -17.99 -22.70
CA VAL A 263 2.93 -16.95 -23.75
C VAL A 263 3.87 -17.35 -24.91
N THR A 264 4.87 -18.18 -24.64
CA THR A 264 5.88 -18.64 -25.62
C THR A 264 5.41 -19.84 -26.43
N CYS A 265 4.89 -20.89 -25.79
CA CYS A 265 4.55 -22.15 -26.47
C CYS A 265 3.05 -22.41 -26.62
N LYS A 266 2.20 -21.48 -26.16
CA LYS A 266 0.71 -21.52 -26.18
C LYS A 266 0.06 -22.71 -25.47
N ARG A 267 0.84 -23.64 -24.88
CA ARG A 267 0.32 -24.75 -24.09
C ARG A 267 -0.44 -24.24 -22.86
N ALA A 268 -1.62 -24.82 -22.63
CA ALA A 268 -2.39 -24.65 -21.40
C ALA A 268 -1.83 -25.59 -20.32
N PHE A 269 -1.70 -25.08 -19.09
CA PHE A 269 -1.26 -25.82 -17.91
C PHE A 269 -2.20 -25.55 -16.75
#